data_AF-A0A0R2XMF2-F1
#
_entry.id   AF-A0A0R2XMF2-F1
#
_cell.length_a   1.000
_cell.length_b   1.000
_cell.length_c   1.000
_cell.angle_alpha   90.00
_cell.angle_beta   90.00
_cell.angle_gamma   90.00
#
_symmetry.space_group_name_H-M   'P 1'
#
loop_
_entity.id
_entity.type
_entity.pdbx_description
1 polymer ?
#
loop_
_entity_poly.entity_id
_entity_poly.type
_entity_poly.pdbx_seq_one_letter_code
_entity_poly.pdbx_strand_id
1 'polypeptide(L)'
;MILCSIIAMTIGHGHPLVVAYGFKSNFWHIPFAFIIGQVFNRNHVIKIGNWWLWGSIVMTGLLILQFYAPQSAWINRAPGGLEGGGFSGALGKFRPPGTFSFIVGVVWFYTFSAGFLIAGLTQHKSYSKILLALSSVAVAIAIPISISRSLILAAGLTILTGIFASAFQKNMLPRLVRIAFLAGIGLLIASQFTVFDEATEAFSHRWDRSTREEKGGVQTMIVWRIALEFVGPFLEIEDTPFLGEGIGAGTQIGAQLLTGKKGFNLGESEWYRLIGEGGLILGSLYIIWRLWIGFKLFYFALISLRRGNGLGIILLSTTLYNLWVGQLGQPTINGFTVIGIGLTIAAMRIPKKSPKNPQTHVQSDA
;
A
#
# COMPACT_ATOMS: atom_id res chain seq x y z
N MET A 1 -16.32 -0.22 -17.70
CA MET A 1 -16.77 0.63 -16.57
C MET A 1 -18.01 1.44 -16.91
N ILE A 2 -18.01 2.30 -17.94
CA ILE A 2 -19.24 2.97 -18.42
C ILE A 2 -20.31 1.92 -18.79
N LEU A 3 -19.94 0.94 -19.62
CA LEU A 3 -20.84 -0.17 -19.97
C LEU A 3 -21.35 -0.93 -18.74
N CYS A 4 -20.48 -1.26 -17.77
CA CYS A 4 -20.88 -1.90 -16.51
C CYS A 4 -21.87 -1.05 -15.70
N SER A 5 -21.75 0.28 -15.77
CA SER A 5 -22.66 1.21 -15.09
C SER A 5 -24.02 1.24 -15.76
N ILE A 6 -24.06 1.22 -17.10
CA ILE A 6 -25.30 1.11 -17.87
C ILE A 6 -26.01 -0.21 -17.54
N ILE A 7 -25.29 -1.33 -17.62
CA ILE A 7 -25.82 -2.67 -17.30
C ILE A 7 -26.36 -2.72 -15.86
N ALA A 8 -25.61 -2.18 -14.89
CA ALA A 8 -26.07 -2.15 -13.49
C ALA A 8 -27.36 -1.33 -13.31
N MET A 9 -27.54 -0.26 -14.08
CA MET A 9 -28.75 0.57 -14.04
C MET A 9 -29.95 -0.04 -14.77
N THR A 10 -29.73 -0.79 -15.86
CA THR A 10 -30.82 -1.28 -16.72
C THR A 10 -31.20 -2.74 -16.46
N ILE A 11 -30.23 -3.59 -16.13
CA ILE A 11 -30.39 -5.04 -16.01
C ILE A 11 -30.05 -5.52 -14.58
N GLY A 12 -29.08 -4.89 -13.93
CA GLY A 12 -28.67 -5.22 -12.57
C GLY A 12 -29.54 -4.57 -11.49
N HIS A 13 -28.93 -4.23 -10.35
CA HIS A 13 -29.63 -3.76 -9.15
C HIS A 13 -30.30 -2.37 -9.26
N GLY A 14 -30.11 -1.59 -10.34
CA GLY A 14 -30.84 -0.34 -10.62
C GLY A 14 -30.59 0.85 -9.67
N HIS A 15 -29.69 0.71 -8.69
CA HIS A 15 -29.50 1.68 -7.60
C HIS A 15 -28.41 2.72 -7.94
N PRO A 16 -28.75 4.02 -8.16
CA PRO A 16 -27.80 5.01 -8.66
C PRO A 16 -26.58 5.25 -7.76
N LEU A 17 -26.76 5.31 -6.44
CA LEU A 17 -25.65 5.52 -5.50
C LEU A 17 -24.65 4.36 -5.48
N VAL A 18 -25.13 3.11 -5.62
CA VAL A 18 -24.26 1.93 -5.67
C VAL A 18 -23.45 1.95 -6.97
N VAL A 19 -24.09 2.26 -8.10
CA VAL A 19 -23.40 2.45 -9.38
C VAL A 19 -22.36 3.57 -9.31
N ALA A 20 -22.72 4.72 -8.75
CA ALA A 20 -21.80 5.85 -8.60
C ALA A 20 -20.60 5.48 -7.71
N TYR A 21 -20.83 4.75 -6.61
CA TYR A 21 -19.75 4.30 -5.74
C TYR A 21 -18.83 3.27 -6.42
N GLY A 22 -19.41 2.32 -7.15
CA GLY A 22 -18.67 1.34 -7.95
C GLY A 22 -17.83 2.00 -9.05
N PHE A 23 -18.41 2.96 -9.78
CA PHE A 23 -17.72 3.73 -10.81
C PHE A 23 -16.58 4.58 -10.24
N LYS A 24 -16.82 5.26 -9.12
CA LYS A 24 -15.81 6.02 -8.39
C LYS A 24 -14.64 5.12 -7.99
N SER A 25 -14.93 3.95 -7.45
CA SER A 25 -13.92 3.00 -6.96
C SER A 25 -13.11 2.38 -8.10
N ASN A 26 -13.76 1.89 -9.16
CA ASN A 26 -13.10 1.11 -10.20
C ASN A 26 -12.53 1.98 -11.35
N PHE A 27 -12.99 3.23 -11.54
CA PHE A 27 -12.57 4.05 -12.68
C PHE A 27 -12.08 5.45 -12.29
N TRP A 28 -12.90 6.24 -11.59
CA TRP A 28 -12.69 7.69 -11.47
C TRP A 28 -11.32 8.11 -10.94
N HIS A 29 -10.79 7.38 -9.95
CA HIS A 29 -9.51 7.75 -9.33
C HIS A 29 -8.27 7.34 -10.15
N ILE A 30 -8.39 6.39 -11.08
CA ILE A 30 -7.23 5.92 -11.85
C ILE A 30 -6.66 7.00 -12.79
N PRO A 31 -7.47 7.76 -13.56
CA PRO A 31 -6.99 8.92 -14.32
C PRO A 31 -6.20 9.92 -13.47
N PHE A 32 -6.60 10.15 -12.23
CA PHE A 32 -5.91 11.08 -11.33
C PHE A 32 -4.47 10.62 -11.02
N ALA A 33 -4.20 9.31 -10.96
CA ALA A 33 -2.85 8.81 -10.81
C ALA A 33 -1.93 9.26 -11.95
N PHE A 34 -2.43 9.24 -13.19
CA PHE A 34 -1.66 9.68 -14.36
C PHE A 34 -1.45 11.20 -14.35
N ILE A 35 -2.43 11.98 -13.87
CA ILE A 35 -2.26 13.43 -13.68
C ILE A 35 -1.13 13.70 -12.68
N ILE A 36 -1.10 13.03 -11.53
CA ILE A 36 0.02 13.12 -10.57
C ILE A 36 1.34 12.79 -11.29
N GLY A 37 1.38 11.69 -12.05
CA GLY A 37 2.57 11.28 -12.80
C GLY A 37 3.05 12.28 -13.85
N GLN A 38 2.13 13.05 -14.45
CA GLN A 38 2.42 14.07 -15.47
C GLN A 38 2.76 15.45 -14.89
N VAL A 39 2.18 15.83 -13.76
CA VAL A 39 2.44 17.12 -13.11
C VAL A 39 3.66 17.02 -12.20
N PHE A 40 3.77 15.95 -11.41
CA PHE A 40 4.89 15.76 -10.50
C PHE A 40 6.13 15.22 -11.23
N ASN A 41 7.28 15.46 -10.64
CA ASN A 41 8.57 14.94 -11.09
C ASN A 41 9.32 14.39 -9.88
N ARG A 42 10.51 13.84 -10.12
CA ARG A 42 11.32 13.24 -9.07
C ARG A 42 11.59 14.14 -7.86
N ASN A 43 11.76 15.45 -8.05
CA ASN A 43 11.99 16.38 -6.93
C ASN A 43 10.74 16.51 -6.05
N HIS A 44 9.54 16.53 -6.65
CA HIS A 44 8.28 16.52 -5.90
C HIS A 44 8.12 15.22 -5.10
N VAL A 45 8.44 14.07 -5.71
CA VAL A 45 8.41 12.77 -5.01
C VAL A 45 9.34 12.75 -3.80
N ILE A 46 10.55 13.30 -3.93
CA ILE A 46 11.49 13.42 -2.82
C ILE A 46 10.92 14.33 -1.71
N LYS A 47 10.34 15.47 -2.06
CA LYS A 47 9.71 16.37 -1.06
C LYS A 47 8.57 15.66 -0.31
N ILE A 48 7.73 14.91 -1.04
CA ILE A 48 6.65 14.10 -0.44
C ILE A 48 7.25 13.06 0.49
N GLY A 49 8.29 12.33 0.06
CA GLY A 49 8.97 11.34 0.89
C GLY A 49 9.55 11.93 2.18
N ASN A 50 10.10 13.15 2.13
CA ASN A 50 10.59 13.84 3.32
C ASN A 50 9.46 14.07 4.36
N TRP A 51 8.30 14.56 3.92
CA TRP A 51 7.14 14.75 4.79
C TRP A 51 6.52 13.43 5.24
N TRP A 52 6.56 12.40 4.38
CA TRP A 52 6.07 11.07 4.70
C TRP A 52 6.88 10.42 5.82
N LEU A 53 8.20 10.56 5.78
CA LEU A 53 9.12 10.07 6.81
C LEU A 53 8.97 10.82 8.14
N TRP A 54 8.74 12.14 8.11
CA TRP A 54 8.36 12.86 9.33
C TRP A 54 7.00 12.39 9.86
N GLY A 55 6.04 12.18 8.97
CA GLY A 55 4.74 11.62 9.30
C GLY A 55 4.84 10.23 9.93
N SER A 56 5.80 9.40 9.52
CA SER A 56 5.95 8.06 10.11
C SER A 56 6.44 8.08 11.55
N ILE A 57 7.28 9.04 11.90
CA ILE A 57 7.72 9.25 13.29
C ILE A 57 6.52 9.64 14.16
N VAL A 58 5.73 10.63 13.72
CA VAL A 58 4.53 11.09 14.44
C VAL A 58 3.48 9.97 14.52
N MET A 59 3.26 9.26 13.42
CA MET A 59 2.33 8.14 13.36
C MET A 59 2.75 7.03 14.33
N THR A 60 4.05 6.72 14.44
CA THR A 60 4.52 5.67 15.38
C THR A 60 4.22 6.08 16.82
N GLY A 61 4.41 7.35 17.18
CA GLY A 61 4.00 7.87 18.48
C GLY A 61 2.50 7.65 18.75
N LEU A 62 1.64 7.94 17.76
CA LEU A 62 0.21 7.67 17.86
C LEU A 62 -0.10 6.18 18.00
N LEU A 63 0.57 5.31 17.23
CA LEU A 63 0.37 3.87 17.33
C LEU A 63 0.74 3.33 18.71
N ILE A 64 1.82 3.83 19.33
CA ILE A 64 2.20 3.46 20.70
C ILE A 64 1.11 3.86 21.69
N LEU A 65 0.59 5.10 21.59
CA LEU A 65 -0.50 5.57 22.45
C LEU A 65 -1.76 4.70 22.28
N GLN A 66 -2.12 4.39 21.05
CA GLN A 66 -3.28 3.54 20.72
C GLN A 66 -3.10 2.09 21.17
N PHE A 67 -1.87 1.55 21.12
CA PHE A 67 -1.55 0.18 21.52
C PHE A 67 -1.74 -0.05 23.03
N TYR A 68 -1.43 0.97 23.84
CA TYR A 68 -1.60 0.91 25.29
C TYR A 68 -2.98 1.36 25.78
N ALA A 69 -3.70 2.17 25.00
CA ALA A 69 -5.02 2.65 25.40
C ALA A 69 -6.12 1.59 25.20
N PRO A 70 -7.17 1.60 26.04
CA PRO A 70 -8.33 0.74 25.85
C PRO A 70 -9.08 1.13 24.56
N GLN A 71 -9.89 0.20 24.03
CA GLN A 71 -10.69 0.45 22.82
C GLN A 71 -11.77 1.53 23.02
N SER A 72 -12.19 1.78 24.27
CA SER A 72 -13.13 2.86 24.63
C SER A 72 -12.50 4.25 24.64
N ALA A 73 -11.16 4.35 24.66
CA ALA A 73 -10.43 5.61 24.66
C ALA A 73 -10.69 6.38 23.36
N TRP A 74 -10.77 7.71 23.45
CA TRP A 74 -11.10 8.57 22.30
C TRP A 74 -10.17 8.35 21.09
N ILE A 75 -8.87 8.12 21.34
CA ILE A 75 -7.86 7.85 20.30
C ILE A 75 -8.08 6.53 19.55
N ASN A 76 -8.83 5.60 20.14
CA ASN A 76 -9.13 4.29 19.57
C ASN A 76 -10.57 4.20 19.06
N ARG A 77 -11.42 5.22 19.17
CA ARG A 77 -12.83 5.12 18.73
C ARG A 77 -12.94 5.06 17.20
N ALA A 78 -13.74 4.11 16.71
CA ALA A 78 -14.05 4.01 15.28
C ALA A 78 -15.04 5.11 14.84
N PRO A 79 -15.04 5.48 13.55
CA PRO A 79 -16.13 6.26 12.97
C PRO A 79 -17.48 5.55 13.18
N GLY A 80 -18.42 6.19 13.87
CA GLY A 80 -19.70 5.59 14.28
C GLY A 80 -19.88 5.40 15.79
N GLY A 81 -18.84 5.63 16.60
CA GLY A 81 -18.97 6.06 18.00
C GLY A 81 -19.32 5.01 19.07
N LEU A 82 -19.57 3.75 18.71
CA LEU A 82 -20.05 2.74 19.67
C LEU A 82 -18.97 1.77 20.18
N GLU A 83 -17.93 1.46 19.40
CA GLU A 83 -16.80 0.59 19.80
C GLU A 83 -15.47 1.04 19.17
N GLY A 84 -14.35 0.52 19.68
CA GLY A 84 -13.00 0.87 19.21
C GLY A 84 -12.70 0.37 17.79
N GLY A 85 -11.94 1.17 17.02
CA GLY A 85 -11.48 0.87 15.67
C GLY A 85 -10.24 -0.02 15.62
N GLY A 86 -9.71 -0.42 16.76
CA GLY A 86 -8.65 -1.41 16.86
C GLY A 86 -9.21 -2.81 16.54
N PHE A 87 -8.70 -3.43 15.49
CA PHE A 87 -9.09 -4.80 15.17
C PHE A 87 -8.43 -5.79 16.13
N SER A 88 -9.06 -6.94 16.38
CA SER A 88 -8.52 -7.99 17.25
C SER A 88 -7.05 -8.32 16.95
N GLY A 89 -6.21 -8.16 17.97
CA GLY A 89 -4.80 -8.53 17.94
C GLY A 89 -4.57 -9.89 18.59
N ALA A 90 -3.62 -9.95 19.53
CA ALA A 90 -3.31 -11.11 20.34
C ALA A 90 -2.94 -10.65 21.75
N LEU A 91 -3.02 -11.56 22.74
CA LEU A 91 -2.67 -11.28 24.15
C LEU A 91 -3.39 -10.06 24.75
N GLY A 92 -4.66 -9.85 24.41
CA GLY A 92 -5.45 -8.70 24.88
C GLY A 92 -5.07 -7.36 24.25
N LYS A 93 -4.08 -7.33 23.34
CA LYS A 93 -3.70 -6.14 22.57
C LYS A 93 -4.50 -6.06 21.28
N PHE A 94 -4.76 -4.84 20.84
CA PHE A 94 -5.48 -4.54 19.61
C PHE A 94 -4.56 -3.95 18.56
N ARG A 95 -4.96 -4.03 17.29
CA ARG A 95 -4.21 -3.48 16.17
C ARG A 95 -4.51 -1.98 16.04
N PRO A 96 -3.56 -1.09 16.36
CA PRO A 96 -3.81 0.35 16.35
C PRO A 96 -4.04 0.86 14.92
N PRO A 97 -5.15 1.59 14.64
CA PRO A 97 -5.48 2.03 13.29
C PRO A 97 -4.75 3.32 12.86
N GLY A 98 -3.98 3.94 13.75
CA GLY A 98 -3.33 5.23 13.50
C GLY A 98 -4.36 6.32 13.25
N THR A 99 -4.12 7.17 12.25
CA THR A 99 -5.07 8.17 11.77
C THR A 99 -6.12 7.61 10.79
N PHE A 100 -6.13 6.30 10.55
CA PHE A 100 -7.04 5.66 9.62
C PHE A 100 -8.27 5.10 10.33
N SER A 101 -9.32 4.82 9.57
CA SER A 101 -10.51 4.13 10.06
C SER A 101 -10.29 2.62 10.26
N PHE A 102 -9.20 2.06 9.74
CA PHE A 102 -8.87 0.64 9.84
C PHE A 102 -7.37 0.36 9.66
N ILE A 103 -6.90 -0.76 10.21
CA ILE A 103 -5.48 -1.18 10.21
C ILE A 103 -4.84 -1.27 8.82
N VAL A 104 -5.63 -1.50 7.77
CA VAL A 104 -5.12 -1.56 6.39
C VAL A 104 -4.44 -0.25 5.96
N GLY A 105 -4.86 0.89 6.51
CA GLY A 105 -4.21 2.17 6.25
C GLY A 105 -2.79 2.22 6.81
N VAL A 106 -2.59 1.68 8.02
CA VAL A 106 -1.26 1.55 8.65
C VAL A 106 -0.36 0.64 7.81
N VAL A 107 -0.88 -0.48 7.32
CA VAL A 107 -0.14 -1.42 6.45
C VAL A 107 0.46 -0.67 5.26
N TRP A 108 -0.36 0.05 4.50
CA TRP A 108 0.11 0.75 3.31
C TRP A 108 0.92 1.99 3.64
N PHE A 109 0.55 2.77 4.66
CA PHE A 109 1.32 3.94 5.08
C PHE A 109 2.76 3.57 5.46
N TYR A 110 2.97 2.49 6.21
CA TYR A 110 4.31 2.02 6.57
C TYR A 110 5.02 1.27 5.44
N THR A 111 4.29 0.65 4.50
CA THR A 111 4.88 0.12 3.26
C THR A 111 5.47 1.25 2.41
N PHE A 112 4.75 2.37 2.25
CA PHE A 112 5.28 3.57 1.59
C PHE A 112 6.42 4.21 2.39
N SER A 113 6.33 4.23 3.72
CA SER A 113 7.41 4.73 4.59
C SER A 113 8.68 3.92 4.40
N ALA A 114 8.57 2.58 4.35
CA ALA A 114 9.68 1.69 4.04
C ALA A 114 10.25 1.96 2.64
N GLY A 115 9.38 2.20 1.64
CA GLY A 115 9.78 2.58 0.28
C GLY A 115 10.57 3.90 0.23
N PHE A 116 10.09 4.95 0.89
CA PHE A 116 10.82 6.21 0.97
C PHE A 116 12.11 6.11 1.78
N LEU A 117 12.11 5.33 2.86
CA LEU A 117 13.29 5.08 3.69
C LEU A 117 14.38 4.37 2.89
N ILE A 118 14.06 3.23 2.27
CA ILE A 118 15.05 2.47 1.48
C ILE A 118 15.50 3.26 0.25
N ALA A 119 14.62 4.05 -0.36
CA ALA A 119 15.00 4.96 -1.44
C ALA A 119 15.97 6.06 -0.97
N GLY A 120 15.77 6.63 0.22
CA GLY A 120 16.70 7.59 0.82
C GLY A 120 18.06 6.99 1.16
N LEU A 121 18.07 5.71 1.55
CA LEU A 121 19.31 4.99 1.86
C LEU A 121 20.10 4.58 0.60
N THR A 122 19.39 4.20 -0.47
CA THR A 122 20.00 3.58 -1.67
C THR A 122 20.12 4.53 -2.87
N GLN A 123 19.11 5.35 -3.14
CA GLN A 123 18.95 6.07 -4.40
C GLN A 123 19.32 7.55 -4.33
N HIS A 124 19.13 8.22 -3.19
CA HIS A 124 19.28 9.66 -3.13
C HIS A 124 19.67 10.22 -1.76
N LYS A 125 20.71 11.06 -1.72
CA LYS A 125 21.17 11.74 -0.50
C LYS A 125 20.37 13.02 -0.17
N SER A 126 19.07 13.06 -0.45
CA SER A 126 18.25 14.27 -0.15
C SER A 126 17.75 14.35 1.27
N TYR A 127 17.60 13.22 1.95
CA TYR A 127 17.07 13.21 3.30
C TYR A 127 18.18 13.41 4.30
N SER A 128 17.91 14.16 5.37
CA SER A 128 18.87 14.34 6.45
C SER A 128 19.14 12.99 7.13
N LYS A 129 20.38 12.80 7.62
CA LYS A 129 20.76 11.56 8.31
C LYS A 129 19.92 11.32 9.56
N ILE A 130 19.55 12.41 10.26
CA ILE A 130 18.69 12.38 11.44
C ILE A 130 17.30 11.86 11.06
N LEU A 131 16.69 12.39 9.99
CA LEU A 131 15.38 11.94 9.53
C LEU A 131 15.40 10.45 9.18
N LEU A 132 16.43 10.00 8.45
CA LEU A 132 16.60 8.58 8.11
C LEU A 132 16.74 7.70 9.36
N ALA A 133 17.55 8.11 10.34
CA ALA A 133 17.75 7.35 11.57
C ALA A 133 16.45 7.26 12.40
N LEU A 134 15.78 8.40 12.64
CA LEU A 134 14.51 8.42 13.37
C LEU A 134 13.42 7.63 12.65
N SER A 135 13.36 7.71 11.32
CA SER A 135 12.39 6.94 10.54
C SER A 135 12.68 5.45 10.55
N SER A 136 13.95 5.03 10.57
CA SER A 136 14.33 3.62 10.73
C SER A 136 13.83 3.06 12.05
N VAL A 137 14.03 3.80 13.15
CA VAL A 137 13.50 3.42 14.48
C VAL A 137 11.98 3.38 14.44
N ALA A 138 11.33 4.41 13.89
CA ALA A 138 9.88 4.50 13.81
C ALA A 138 9.25 3.34 13.02
N VAL A 139 9.83 2.95 11.88
CA VAL A 139 9.38 1.80 11.07
C VAL A 139 9.65 0.49 11.80
N ALA A 140 10.82 0.33 12.43
CA ALA A 140 11.16 -0.87 13.19
C ALA A 140 10.18 -1.12 14.34
N ILE A 141 9.76 -0.07 15.05
CA ILE A 141 8.78 -0.14 16.14
C ILE A 141 7.35 -0.37 15.61
N ALA A 142 6.96 0.31 14.54
CA ALA A 142 5.59 0.23 14.02
C ALA A 142 5.23 -1.15 13.44
N ILE A 143 6.22 -1.87 12.89
CA ILE A 143 6.03 -3.20 12.31
C ILE A 143 5.41 -4.18 13.32
N PRO A 144 6.04 -4.50 14.47
CA PRO A 144 5.45 -5.39 15.46
C PRO A 144 4.18 -4.80 16.09
N ILE A 145 4.15 -3.49 16.36
CA ILE A 145 2.98 -2.80 16.96
C ILE A 145 1.71 -2.97 16.09
N SER A 146 1.85 -3.05 14.78
CA SER A 146 0.70 -3.27 13.88
C SER A 146 0.02 -4.64 14.07
N ILE A 147 0.74 -5.61 14.65
CA ILE A 147 0.36 -7.03 14.75
C ILE A 147 -0.17 -7.55 13.39
N SER A 148 0.46 -7.16 12.29
CA SER A 148 0.00 -7.41 10.92
C SER A 148 1.03 -8.15 10.06
N ARG A 149 0.72 -9.40 9.69
CA ARG A 149 1.55 -10.20 8.77
C ARG A 149 1.75 -9.49 7.43
N SER A 150 0.69 -8.86 6.91
CA SER A 150 0.72 -8.15 5.63
C SER A 150 1.69 -6.97 5.64
N LEU A 151 1.83 -6.24 6.76
CA LEU A 151 2.79 -5.15 6.85
C LEU A 151 4.23 -5.66 6.74
N ILE A 152 4.57 -6.73 7.44
CA ILE A 152 5.92 -7.32 7.39
C ILE A 152 6.25 -7.80 5.99
N LEU A 153 5.32 -8.51 5.34
CA LEU A 153 5.53 -9.02 3.99
C LEU A 153 5.66 -7.88 2.97
N ALA A 154 4.78 -6.87 3.02
CA ALA A 154 4.79 -5.75 2.08
C ALA A 154 6.00 -4.81 2.27
N ALA A 155 6.30 -4.42 3.52
CA ALA A 155 7.46 -3.60 3.83
C ALA A 155 8.77 -4.37 3.57
N GLY A 156 8.82 -5.65 3.92
CA GLY A 156 9.96 -6.53 3.65
C GLY A 156 10.25 -6.65 2.16
N LEU A 157 9.24 -6.95 1.33
CA LEU A 157 9.36 -6.99 -0.12
C LEU A 157 9.86 -5.64 -0.70
N THR A 158 9.36 -4.53 -0.15
CA THR A 158 9.77 -3.18 -0.56
C THR A 158 11.25 -2.92 -0.24
N ILE A 159 11.69 -3.28 0.98
CA ILE A 159 13.08 -3.14 1.40
C ILE A 159 13.99 -4.02 0.53
N LEU A 160 13.61 -5.28 0.29
CA LEU A 160 14.33 -6.19 -0.59
C LEU A 160 14.43 -5.65 -2.02
N THR A 161 13.34 -5.05 -2.54
CA THR A 161 13.35 -4.41 -3.86
C THR A 161 14.32 -3.23 -3.90
N GLY A 162 14.41 -2.43 -2.83
CA GLY A 162 15.38 -1.34 -2.74
C GLY A 162 16.83 -1.81 -2.63
N ILE A 163 17.08 -2.90 -1.90
CA ILE A 163 18.40 -3.56 -1.85
C ILE A 163 18.78 -4.07 -3.25
N PHE A 164 17.87 -4.80 -3.90
CA PHE A 164 18.07 -5.31 -5.26
C PHE A 164 18.32 -4.17 -6.25
N ALA A 165 17.54 -3.08 -6.19
CA ALA A 165 17.73 -1.90 -7.03
C ALA A 165 19.12 -1.26 -6.82
N SER A 166 19.68 -1.33 -5.61
CA SER A 166 21.04 -0.84 -5.33
C SER A 166 22.14 -1.70 -5.95
N ALA A 167 21.88 -2.98 -6.28
CA ALA A 167 22.85 -3.84 -6.96
C ALA A 167 23.13 -3.38 -8.40
N PHE A 168 22.18 -2.68 -9.03
CA PHE A 168 22.33 -2.11 -10.37
C PHE A 168 23.05 -0.75 -10.39
N GLN A 169 23.66 -0.35 -9.27
CA GLN A 169 24.26 0.96 -9.12
C GLN A 169 25.70 0.86 -8.63
N LYS A 170 26.54 1.82 -9.06
CA LYS A 170 27.93 1.93 -8.59
C LYS A 170 27.95 2.14 -7.07
N ASN A 171 28.96 1.59 -6.40
CA ASN A 171 29.16 1.67 -4.94
C ASN A 171 28.08 0.92 -4.13
N MET A 172 27.70 -0.28 -4.56
CA MET A 172 26.75 -1.15 -3.84
C MET A 172 27.20 -1.43 -2.40
N LEU A 173 28.46 -1.88 -2.21
CA LEU A 173 28.94 -2.37 -0.91
C LEU A 173 28.84 -1.31 0.21
N PRO A 174 29.34 -0.06 0.04
CA PRO A 174 29.15 0.99 1.06
C PRO A 174 27.70 1.33 1.38
N ARG A 175 26.76 1.12 0.44
CA ARG A 175 25.34 1.36 0.68
C ARG A 175 24.70 0.23 1.47
N LEU A 176 25.02 -1.02 1.15
CA LEU A 176 24.56 -2.17 1.92
C LEU A 176 25.05 -2.08 3.37
N VAL A 177 26.33 -1.72 3.58
CA VAL A 177 26.87 -1.47 4.92
C VAL A 177 26.09 -0.37 5.64
N ARG A 178 25.76 0.74 4.96
CA ARG A 178 24.95 1.81 5.57
C ARG A 178 23.54 1.36 5.93
N ILE A 179 22.89 0.58 5.08
CA ILE A 179 21.56 0.02 5.33
C ILE A 179 21.61 -0.90 6.54
N ALA A 180 22.55 -1.85 6.54
CA ALA A 180 22.74 -2.80 7.65
C ALA A 180 23.05 -2.08 8.95
N PHE A 181 23.92 -1.06 8.92
CA PHE A 181 24.27 -0.25 10.07
C PHE A 181 23.07 0.52 10.63
N LEU A 182 22.30 1.22 9.79
CA LEU A 182 21.13 1.98 10.25
C LEU A 182 19.96 1.09 10.66
N ALA A 183 19.79 -0.06 10.01
CA ALA A 183 18.80 -1.07 10.42
C ALA A 183 19.20 -1.69 11.76
N GLY A 184 20.47 -2.05 11.92
CA GLY A 184 21.01 -2.60 13.17
C GLY A 184 20.88 -1.60 14.33
N ILE A 185 21.29 -0.35 14.14
CA ILE A 185 21.08 0.71 15.14
C ILE A 185 19.59 0.92 15.41
N GLY A 186 18.76 0.96 14.37
CA GLY A 186 17.32 1.12 14.50
C GLY A 186 16.69 0.04 15.37
N LEU A 187 17.08 -1.22 15.15
CA LEU A 187 16.64 -2.37 15.93
C LEU A 187 17.18 -2.34 17.36
N LEU A 188 18.47 -2.02 17.54
CA LEU A 188 19.07 -1.91 18.89
C LEU A 188 18.41 -0.82 19.73
N ILE A 189 18.07 0.31 19.12
CA ILE A 189 17.33 1.40 19.79
C ILE A 189 15.89 0.95 20.05
N ALA A 190 15.23 0.35 19.07
CA ALA A 190 13.85 -0.14 19.22
C ALA A 190 13.73 -1.17 20.35
N SER A 191 14.71 -2.08 20.49
CA SER A 191 14.73 -3.10 21.53
C SER A 191 14.99 -2.55 22.94
N GLN A 192 15.28 -1.25 23.10
CA GLN A 192 15.34 -0.63 24.43
C GLN A 192 13.94 -0.21 24.93
N PHE A 193 12.93 -0.21 24.07
CA PHE A 193 11.57 0.18 24.45
C PHE A 193 10.74 -1.05 24.82
N THR A 194 10.10 -1.01 25.98
CA THR A 194 9.18 -2.08 26.45
C THR A 194 8.07 -2.40 25.44
N VAL A 195 7.57 -1.38 24.75
CA VAL A 195 6.54 -1.54 23.71
C VAL A 195 6.99 -2.45 22.57
N PHE A 196 8.28 -2.46 22.24
CA PHE A 196 8.81 -3.29 21.17
C PHE A 196 8.73 -4.78 21.53
N ASP A 197 9.08 -5.13 22.77
CA ASP A 197 9.04 -6.51 23.26
C ASP A 197 7.59 -7.02 23.35
N GLU A 198 6.71 -6.25 24.00
CA GLU A 198 5.28 -6.59 24.11
C GLU A 198 4.62 -6.76 22.73
N ALA A 199 4.93 -5.86 21.80
CA ALA A 199 4.37 -5.92 20.46
C ALA A 199 4.93 -7.10 19.65
N THR A 200 6.22 -7.43 19.82
CA THR A 200 6.85 -8.57 19.15
C THR A 200 6.29 -9.89 19.66
N GLU A 201 6.04 -9.99 20.97
CA GLU A 201 5.39 -11.14 21.58
C GLU A 201 3.96 -11.31 21.06
N ALA A 202 3.15 -10.24 21.10
CA ALA A 202 1.78 -10.27 20.58
C ALA A 202 1.75 -10.62 19.08
N PHE A 203 2.67 -10.08 18.29
CA PHE A 203 2.83 -10.43 16.88
C PHE A 203 3.16 -11.92 16.70
N SER A 204 4.14 -12.43 17.43
CA SER A 204 4.60 -13.83 17.31
C SER A 204 3.49 -14.81 17.69
N HIS A 205 2.76 -14.53 18.77
CA HIS A 205 1.57 -15.31 19.14
C HIS A 205 0.51 -15.34 18.04
N ARG A 206 0.25 -14.21 17.38
CA ARG A 206 -0.69 -14.15 16.24
C ARG A 206 -0.17 -14.97 15.06
N TRP A 207 1.13 -14.87 14.77
CA TRP A 207 1.78 -15.60 13.69
C TRP A 207 1.65 -17.11 13.89
N ASP A 208 1.99 -17.59 15.08
CA ASP A 208 1.95 -19.01 15.43
C ASP A 208 0.52 -19.55 15.44
N ARG A 209 -0.42 -18.82 16.05
CA ARG A 209 -1.83 -19.22 16.06
C ARG A 209 -2.37 -19.39 14.64
N SER A 210 -2.14 -18.41 13.77
CA SER A 210 -2.61 -18.47 12.39
C SER A 210 -1.97 -19.63 11.62
N THR A 211 -0.67 -19.87 11.85
CA THR A 211 0.08 -20.94 11.17
C THR A 211 -0.33 -22.34 11.64
N ARG A 212 -0.75 -22.49 12.91
CA ARG A 212 -1.24 -23.77 13.47
C ARG A 212 -2.69 -24.05 13.10
N GLU A 213 -3.53 -23.03 13.00
CA GLU A 213 -4.92 -23.14 12.54
C GLU A 213 -5.00 -23.47 11.03
N GLU A 214 -4.07 -22.95 10.23
CA GLU A 214 -3.95 -23.24 8.79
C GLU A 214 -3.19 -24.58 8.55
N LYS A 215 -3.91 -25.71 8.60
CA LYS A 215 -3.36 -27.07 8.37
C LYS A 215 -2.70 -27.20 6.98
N GLY A 216 -1.36 -27.21 6.90
CA GLY A 216 -0.64 -27.49 5.64
C GLY A 216 0.80 -26.98 5.52
N GLY A 217 1.30 -26.22 6.50
CA GLY A 217 2.64 -25.63 6.47
C GLY A 217 2.73 -24.37 5.58
N VAL A 218 3.71 -23.52 5.88
CA VAL A 218 3.78 -22.13 5.36
C VAL A 218 3.99 -22.07 3.83
N GLN A 219 4.83 -22.94 3.25
CA GLN A 219 5.15 -22.88 1.82
C GLN A 219 4.01 -23.37 0.91
N THR A 220 3.46 -24.55 1.19
CA THR A 220 2.37 -25.15 0.40
C THR A 220 1.13 -24.25 0.42
N MET A 221 0.83 -23.63 1.57
CA MET A 221 -0.31 -22.74 1.72
C MET A 221 -0.12 -21.38 1.07
N ILE A 222 1.05 -20.74 1.13
CA ILE A 222 1.26 -19.46 0.45
C ILE A 222 1.06 -19.64 -1.06
N VAL A 223 1.63 -20.70 -1.64
CA VAL A 223 1.49 -20.98 -3.07
C VAL A 223 0.03 -21.30 -3.42
N TRP A 224 -0.63 -22.16 -2.64
CA TRP A 224 -2.02 -22.52 -2.90
C TRP A 224 -3.00 -21.35 -2.71
N ARG A 225 -2.79 -20.51 -1.68
CA ARG A 225 -3.62 -19.32 -1.42
C ARG A 225 -3.46 -18.28 -2.51
N ILE A 226 -2.23 -18.04 -2.97
CA ILE A 226 -1.96 -17.15 -4.10
C ILE A 226 -2.63 -17.71 -5.36
N ALA A 227 -2.48 -19.00 -5.63
CA ALA A 227 -3.09 -19.63 -6.81
C ALA A 227 -4.63 -19.54 -6.76
N LEU A 228 -5.25 -19.85 -5.62
CA LEU A 228 -6.70 -19.74 -5.43
C LEU A 228 -7.19 -18.29 -5.56
N GLU A 229 -6.44 -17.31 -5.08
CA GLU A 229 -6.83 -15.89 -5.21
C GLU A 229 -6.91 -15.44 -6.67
N PHE A 230 -6.11 -16.05 -7.56
CA PHE A 230 -6.10 -15.76 -8.99
C PHE A 230 -7.01 -16.67 -9.84
N VAL A 231 -7.23 -17.92 -9.41
CA VAL A 231 -7.95 -18.93 -10.21
C VAL A 231 -9.37 -19.17 -9.68
N GLY A 232 -9.58 -19.10 -8.37
CA GLY A 232 -10.86 -19.32 -7.69
C GLY A 232 -12.04 -18.52 -8.25
N PRO A 233 -11.89 -17.20 -8.53
CA PRO A 233 -12.96 -16.39 -9.14
C PRO A 233 -13.46 -16.92 -10.50
N PHE A 234 -12.67 -17.76 -11.17
CA PHE A 234 -13.00 -18.35 -12.47
C PHE A 234 -13.49 -19.80 -12.37
N LEU A 235 -13.32 -20.44 -11.21
CA LEU A 235 -13.78 -21.82 -10.98
C LEU A 235 -15.12 -21.84 -10.25
N GLU A 236 -15.36 -20.86 -9.38
CA GLU A 236 -16.55 -20.77 -8.53
C GLU A 236 -17.59 -19.79 -9.12
N ILE A 237 -17.90 -19.93 -10.41
CA ILE A 237 -18.80 -19.01 -11.16
C ILE A 237 -20.28 -19.46 -11.09
N GLU A 238 -20.60 -20.65 -10.58
CA GLU A 238 -21.91 -21.30 -10.78
C GLU A 238 -23.14 -20.42 -10.42
N ASP A 239 -23.00 -19.53 -9.42
CA ASP A 239 -24.08 -18.63 -8.98
C ASP A 239 -23.96 -17.17 -9.49
N THR A 240 -22.95 -16.84 -10.31
CA THR A 240 -22.75 -15.45 -10.79
C THR A 240 -23.47 -15.21 -12.12
N PRO A 241 -24.35 -14.19 -12.24
CA PRO A 241 -24.98 -13.85 -13.50
C PRO A 241 -23.95 -13.57 -14.61
N PHE A 242 -24.28 -13.91 -15.86
CA PHE A 242 -23.37 -13.72 -16.99
C PHE A 242 -22.88 -12.28 -17.16
N LEU A 243 -23.74 -11.29 -16.86
CA LEU A 243 -23.41 -9.86 -16.89
C LEU A 243 -23.00 -9.29 -15.53
N GLY A 244 -22.96 -10.13 -14.50
CA GLY A 244 -22.75 -9.77 -13.10
C GLY A 244 -23.97 -9.14 -12.43
N GLU A 245 -23.85 -8.93 -11.12
CA GLU A 245 -24.87 -8.31 -10.27
C GLU A 245 -24.94 -6.78 -10.44
N GLY A 246 -23.94 -6.20 -11.12
CA GLY A 246 -23.81 -4.76 -11.34
C GLY A 246 -22.69 -4.11 -10.53
N ILE A 247 -22.10 -3.06 -11.10
CA ILE A 247 -20.94 -2.37 -10.53
C ILE A 247 -21.25 -1.77 -9.16
N GLY A 248 -20.36 -1.99 -8.19
CA GLY A 248 -20.51 -1.50 -6.83
C GLY A 248 -21.27 -2.42 -5.89
N ALA A 249 -22.01 -3.42 -6.39
CA ALA A 249 -22.80 -4.36 -5.58
C ALA A 249 -21.96 -5.14 -4.56
N GLY A 250 -20.74 -5.52 -4.92
CA GLY A 250 -19.82 -6.27 -4.06
C GLY A 250 -19.01 -5.41 -3.09
N THR A 251 -19.25 -4.10 -3.05
CA THR A 251 -18.62 -3.22 -2.05
C THR A 251 -19.40 -3.26 -0.74
N GLN A 252 -18.76 -2.93 0.39
CA GLN A 252 -19.44 -2.88 1.69
C GLN A 252 -20.62 -1.88 1.71
N ILE A 253 -20.52 -0.79 0.95
CA ILE A 253 -21.63 0.17 0.79
C ILE A 253 -22.72 -0.41 -0.11
N GLY A 254 -22.34 -1.07 -1.21
CA GLY A 254 -23.27 -1.78 -2.08
C GLY A 254 -24.09 -2.82 -1.33
N ALA A 255 -23.41 -3.71 -0.60
CA ALA A 255 -24.06 -4.71 0.25
C ALA A 255 -25.03 -4.07 1.25
N GLN A 256 -24.59 -3.04 1.99
CA GLN A 256 -25.44 -2.37 2.97
C GLN A 256 -26.69 -1.72 2.33
N LEU A 257 -26.56 -1.08 1.17
CA LEU A 257 -27.67 -0.40 0.51
C LEU A 257 -28.62 -1.36 -0.20
N LEU A 258 -28.12 -2.47 -0.74
CA LEU A 258 -28.93 -3.44 -1.48
C LEU A 258 -29.61 -4.48 -0.58
N THR A 259 -28.94 -4.93 0.49
CA THR A 259 -29.44 -6.03 1.35
C THR A 259 -29.73 -5.61 2.79
N GLY A 260 -29.42 -4.36 3.16
CA GLY A 260 -29.56 -3.87 4.53
C GLY A 260 -28.48 -4.38 5.50
N LYS A 261 -27.54 -5.22 5.03
CA LYS A 261 -26.48 -5.82 5.85
C LYS A 261 -25.10 -5.55 5.25
N LYS A 262 -24.11 -5.31 6.11
CA LYS A 262 -22.69 -5.32 5.73
C LYS A 262 -22.27 -6.75 5.44
N GLY A 263 -21.46 -6.95 4.40
CA GLY A 263 -21.03 -8.28 3.99
C GLY A 263 -20.20 -8.28 2.72
N PHE A 264 -19.60 -9.43 2.43
CA PHE A 264 -18.85 -9.70 1.19
C PHE A 264 -19.67 -10.62 0.29
N ASN A 265 -20.86 -10.14 -0.11
CA ASN A 265 -21.85 -10.97 -0.81
C ASN A 265 -21.35 -11.50 -2.16
N LEU A 266 -20.37 -10.84 -2.78
CA LEU A 266 -19.74 -11.23 -4.04
C LEU A 266 -18.28 -11.65 -3.85
N GLY A 267 -17.95 -12.17 -2.66
CA GLY A 267 -16.63 -12.66 -2.29
C GLY A 267 -15.74 -11.63 -1.60
N GLU A 268 -14.82 -12.14 -0.78
CA GLU A 268 -13.89 -11.30 -0.02
C GLU A 268 -12.70 -10.81 -0.86
N SER A 269 -12.27 -11.56 -1.88
CA SER A 269 -11.14 -11.13 -2.72
C SER A 269 -11.61 -10.14 -3.79
N GLU A 270 -10.69 -9.28 -4.22
CA GLU A 270 -11.00 -8.28 -5.24
C GLU A 270 -11.40 -8.90 -6.58
N TRP A 271 -10.79 -10.02 -6.97
CA TRP A 271 -11.11 -10.63 -8.26
C TRP A 271 -12.48 -11.30 -8.22
N TYR A 272 -12.87 -11.92 -7.10
CA TYR A 272 -14.25 -12.35 -6.89
C TYR A 272 -15.22 -11.19 -7.00
N ARG A 273 -14.93 -10.06 -6.34
CA ARG A 273 -15.78 -8.86 -6.43
C ARG A 273 -15.93 -8.37 -7.87
N LEU A 274 -14.83 -8.31 -8.63
CA LEU A 274 -14.85 -7.80 -10.01
C LEU A 274 -15.61 -8.73 -10.98
N ILE A 275 -15.46 -10.04 -10.82
CA ILE A 275 -16.22 -11.04 -11.58
C ILE A 275 -17.69 -11.02 -11.16
N GLY A 276 -17.99 -10.94 -9.86
CA GLY A 276 -19.36 -10.81 -9.36
C GLY A 276 -20.06 -9.54 -9.84
N GLU A 277 -19.37 -8.39 -9.82
CA GLU A 277 -19.94 -7.10 -10.26
C GLU A 277 -20.09 -6.98 -11.79
N GLY A 278 -19.12 -7.50 -12.55
CA GLY A 278 -19.04 -7.30 -14.01
C GLY A 278 -19.34 -8.54 -14.86
N GLY A 279 -19.66 -9.67 -14.22
CA GLY A 279 -19.73 -10.97 -14.86
C GLY A 279 -18.37 -11.45 -15.38
N LEU A 280 -18.36 -12.64 -15.95
CA LEU A 280 -17.14 -13.28 -16.45
C LEU A 280 -16.43 -12.42 -17.50
N ILE A 281 -17.16 -11.73 -18.38
CA ILE A 281 -16.54 -10.97 -19.47
C ILE A 281 -16.01 -9.61 -18.98
N LEU A 282 -16.88 -8.73 -18.47
CA LEU A 282 -16.45 -7.36 -18.15
C LEU A 282 -15.56 -7.31 -16.91
N GLY A 283 -15.78 -8.22 -15.96
CA GLY A 283 -14.90 -8.43 -14.82
C GLY A 283 -13.49 -8.84 -15.27
N SER A 284 -13.38 -9.87 -16.13
CA SER A 284 -12.09 -10.33 -16.66
C SER A 284 -11.36 -9.25 -17.45
N LEU A 285 -12.07 -8.52 -18.32
CA LEU A 285 -11.47 -7.44 -19.10
C LEU A 285 -10.88 -6.34 -18.20
N TYR A 286 -11.56 -6.02 -17.09
CA TYR A 286 -11.06 -5.04 -16.13
C TYR A 286 -9.85 -5.57 -15.35
N ILE A 287 -9.84 -6.84 -14.98
CA ILE A 287 -8.68 -7.51 -14.36
C ILE A 287 -7.48 -7.46 -15.32
N ILE A 288 -7.66 -7.86 -16.58
CA ILE A 288 -6.62 -7.82 -17.62
C ILE A 288 -6.08 -6.40 -17.78
N TRP A 289 -6.95 -5.39 -17.78
CA TRP A 289 -6.54 -4.00 -17.86
C TRP A 289 -5.67 -3.56 -16.66
N ARG A 290 -6.03 -3.95 -15.43
CA ARG A 290 -5.22 -3.68 -14.23
C ARG A 290 -3.85 -4.35 -14.32
N LEU A 291 -3.82 -5.61 -14.73
CA LEU A 291 -2.58 -6.37 -14.95
C LEU A 291 -1.70 -5.65 -15.97
N TRP A 292 -2.27 -5.27 -17.12
CA TRP A 292 -1.57 -4.55 -18.18
C TRP A 292 -0.95 -3.24 -17.71
N ILE A 293 -1.67 -2.40 -16.93
CA ILE A 293 -1.09 -1.18 -16.35
C ILE A 293 0.11 -1.52 -15.47
N GLY A 294 -0.03 -2.50 -14.57
CA GLY A 294 1.06 -2.91 -13.69
C GLY A 294 2.28 -3.42 -14.45
N PHE A 295 2.08 -4.23 -15.50
CA PHE A 295 3.16 -4.67 -16.38
C PHE A 295 3.85 -3.52 -17.11
N LYS A 296 3.10 -2.54 -17.61
CA LYS A 296 3.69 -1.36 -18.27
C LYS A 296 4.50 -0.52 -17.28
N LEU A 297 3.99 -0.29 -16.08
CA LEU A 297 4.73 0.41 -15.02
C LEU A 297 6.00 -0.33 -14.64
N PHE A 298 5.93 -1.65 -14.48
CA PHE A 298 7.08 -2.49 -14.18
C PHE A 298 8.14 -2.43 -15.28
N TYR A 299 7.73 -2.55 -16.54
CA TYR A 299 8.61 -2.43 -17.69
C TYR A 299 9.36 -1.08 -17.72
N PHE A 300 8.63 0.04 -17.54
CA PHE A 300 9.25 1.37 -17.52
C PHE A 300 10.13 1.58 -16.27
N ALA A 301 9.75 1.02 -15.12
CA ALA A 301 10.55 1.06 -13.91
C ALA A 301 11.88 0.31 -14.07
N LEU A 302 11.88 -0.83 -14.77
CA LEU A 302 13.11 -1.55 -15.13
C LEU A 302 14.00 -0.75 -16.08
N ILE A 303 13.43 -0.08 -17.09
CA ILE A 303 14.19 0.82 -17.97
C ILE A 303 14.80 1.96 -17.15
N SER A 304 14.03 2.58 -16.25
CA SER A 304 14.51 3.64 -15.36
C SER A 304 15.65 3.14 -14.45
N LEU A 305 15.52 1.93 -13.90
CA LEU A 305 16.53 1.29 -13.06
C LEU A 305 17.84 1.10 -13.82
N ARG A 306 17.79 0.55 -15.04
CA ARG A 306 18.97 0.37 -15.91
C ARG A 306 19.66 1.69 -16.28
N ARG A 307 18.92 2.79 -16.27
CA ARG A 307 19.46 4.16 -16.44
C ARG A 307 19.97 4.78 -15.14
N GLY A 308 20.07 4.00 -14.07
CA GLY A 308 20.60 4.41 -12.77
C GLY A 308 19.57 5.03 -11.82
N ASN A 309 18.27 5.06 -12.17
CA ASN A 309 17.21 5.59 -11.32
C ASN A 309 16.28 4.49 -10.79
N GLY A 310 16.62 3.94 -9.63
CA GLY A 310 15.84 2.89 -8.95
C GLY A 310 14.67 3.39 -8.10
N LEU A 311 14.41 4.71 -8.01
CA LEU A 311 13.29 5.22 -7.20
C LEU A 311 11.94 4.71 -7.71
N GLY A 312 11.77 4.61 -9.04
CA GLY A 312 10.53 4.13 -9.65
C GLY A 312 10.21 2.68 -9.28
N ILE A 313 11.18 1.76 -9.34
CA ILE A 313 10.94 0.35 -9.01
C ILE A 313 10.65 0.14 -7.52
N ILE A 314 11.28 0.93 -6.65
CA ILE A 314 11.02 0.90 -5.20
C ILE A 314 9.59 1.33 -4.91
N LEU A 315 9.14 2.48 -5.44
CA LEU A 315 7.76 2.94 -5.24
C LEU A 315 6.74 2.06 -5.94
N LEU A 316 7.09 1.42 -7.05
CA LEU A 316 6.22 0.44 -7.67
C LEU A 316 5.95 -0.74 -6.74
N SER A 317 6.97 -1.22 -6.01
CA SER A 317 6.81 -2.34 -5.07
C SER A 317 5.81 -2.06 -3.93
N THR A 318 5.60 -0.79 -3.57
CA THR A 318 4.62 -0.42 -2.53
C THR A 318 3.18 -0.40 -3.03
N THR A 319 2.96 -0.44 -4.35
CA THR A 319 1.63 -0.28 -4.95
C THR A 319 1.23 -1.40 -5.91
N LEU A 320 2.17 -2.18 -6.43
CA LEU A 320 1.90 -3.18 -7.49
C LEU A 320 0.92 -4.25 -7.03
N TYR A 321 1.07 -4.74 -5.80
CA TYR A 321 0.12 -5.69 -5.20
C TYR A 321 -1.29 -5.11 -5.19
N ASN A 322 -1.47 -3.87 -4.71
CA ASN A 322 -2.80 -3.27 -4.68
C ASN A 322 -3.36 -3.01 -6.09
N LEU A 323 -2.51 -2.63 -7.04
CA LEU A 323 -2.94 -2.47 -8.42
C LEU A 323 -3.43 -3.80 -9.01
N TRP A 324 -2.85 -4.95 -8.67
CA TRP A 324 -3.28 -6.23 -9.23
C TRP A 324 -4.45 -6.87 -8.46
N VAL A 325 -4.37 -6.92 -7.13
CA VAL A 325 -5.29 -7.70 -6.30
C VAL A 325 -5.89 -6.92 -5.12
N GLY A 326 -5.46 -5.66 -4.90
CA GLY A 326 -6.00 -4.84 -3.84
C GLY A 326 -7.47 -4.48 -4.07
N GLN A 327 -8.26 -4.50 -2.99
CA GLN A 327 -9.68 -4.14 -2.99
C GLN A 327 -9.91 -2.65 -3.30
N LEU A 328 -10.09 -2.27 -4.57
CA LEU A 328 -10.25 -0.86 -4.95
C LEU A 328 -11.62 -0.29 -4.54
N GLY A 329 -12.59 -1.15 -4.18
CA GLY A 329 -13.83 -0.77 -3.53
C GLY A 329 -13.64 -0.19 -2.12
N GLN A 330 -12.49 -0.44 -1.49
CA GLN A 330 -12.12 0.07 -0.18
C GLN A 330 -11.33 1.39 -0.36
N PRO A 331 -11.82 2.54 0.15
CA PRO A 331 -11.26 3.86 -0.17
C PRO A 331 -9.78 4.03 0.20
N THR A 332 -9.33 3.40 1.28
CA THR A 332 -7.93 3.51 1.74
C THR A 332 -6.98 2.84 0.76
N ILE A 333 -7.25 1.60 0.36
CA ILE A 333 -6.48 0.85 -0.64
C ILE A 333 -6.51 1.59 -1.98
N ASN A 334 -7.68 2.09 -2.39
CA ASN A 334 -7.83 2.88 -3.61
C ASN A 334 -6.90 4.11 -3.61
N GLY A 335 -6.96 4.91 -2.53
CA GLY A 335 -6.12 6.10 -2.37
C GLY A 335 -4.62 5.79 -2.42
N PHE A 336 -4.16 4.76 -1.70
CA PHE A 336 -2.75 4.34 -1.74
C PHE A 336 -2.33 3.82 -3.11
N THR A 337 -3.22 3.13 -3.82
CA THR A 337 -2.95 2.64 -5.19
C THR A 337 -2.77 3.80 -6.16
N VAL A 338 -3.69 4.76 -6.13
CA VAL A 338 -3.70 5.92 -7.03
C VAL A 338 -2.50 6.82 -6.79
N ILE A 339 -2.22 7.15 -5.52
CA ILE A 339 -1.03 7.91 -5.14
C ILE A 339 0.23 7.12 -5.52
N GLY A 340 0.26 5.81 -5.27
CA GLY A 340 1.38 4.93 -5.61
C GLY A 340 1.74 4.93 -7.08
N ILE A 341 0.75 4.75 -7.95
CA ILE A 341 0.94 4.79 -9.40
C ILE A 341 1.48 6.16 -9.82
N GLY A 342 0.87 7.25 -9.34
CA GLY A 342 1.28 8.60 -9.69
C GLY A 342 2.71 8.93 -9.25
N LEU A 343 3.06 8.57 -8.02
CA LEU A 343 4.42 8.75 -7.49
C LEU A 343 5.45 7.89 -8.22
N THR A 344 5.08 6.66 -8.60
CA THR A 344 5.94 5.77 -9.39
C THR A 344 6.26 6.40 -10.75
N ILE A 345 5.26 6.92 -11.46
CA ILE A 345 5.44 7.60 -12.75
C ILE A 345 6.31 8.85 -12.57
N ALA A 346 5.99 9.69 -11.59
CA ALA A 346 6.74 10.92 -11.31
C ALA A 346 8.20 10.64 -10.91
N ALA A 347 8.47 9.56 -10.20
CA ALA A 347 9.81 9.15 -9.77
C ALA A 347 10.73 8.80 -10.95
N MET A 348 10.17 8.28 -12.04
CA MET A 348 10.92 7.95 -13.26
C MET A 348 11.26 9.20 -14.09
N ARG A 349 10.63 10.35 -13.81
CA ARG A 349 10.82 11.61 -14.53
C ARG A 349 11.87 12.49 -13.84
N ILE A 350 13.11 12.39 -14.30
CA ILE A 350 14.22 13.23 -13.84
C ILE A 350 14.11 14.60 -14.53
N PRO A 351 13.99 15.72 -13.78
CA PRO A 351 13.97 17.04 -14.38
C PRO A 351 15.31 17.36 -15.08
N LYS A 352 15.25 17.94 -16.28
CA LYS A 352 16.45 18.45 -16.97
C LYS A 352 17.06 19.56 -16.10
N LYS A 353 18.37 19.53 -15.85
CA LYS A 353 19.07 20.67 -15.22
C LYS A 353 18.85 21.89 -16.13
N SER A 354 18.32 22.98 -15.57
CA SER A 354 18.32 24.27 -16.26
C SER A 354 19.79 24.64 -16.52
N PRO A 355 20.17 25.10 -17.73
CA PRO A 355 21.50 25.63 -17.94
C PRO A 355 21.73 26.76 -16.94
N LYS A 356 22.81 26.67 -16.15
CA LYS A 356 23.26 27.81 -15.35
C LYS A 356 23.51 28.95 -16.33
N ASN A 357 22.82 30.08 -16.16
CA ASN A 357 23.14 31.30 -16.90
C ASN A 357 24.63 31.64 -16.67
N PRO A 358 25.47 31.77 -17.71
CA PRO A 358 26.89 32.11 -17.56
C PRO A 358 27.17 33.56 -17.14
N GLN A 359 26.18 34.32 -16.67
CA GLN A 359 26.31 35.77 -16.47
C GLN A 359 26.42 36.17 -14.99
N THR A 360 27.50 35.75 -14.32
CA THR A 360 27.98 36.40 -13.07
C THR A 360 29.50 36.36 -12.98
N HIS A 361 30.19 36.80 -14.03
CA HIS A 361 31.61 37.14 -13.97
C HIS A 361 31.92 38.27 -14.96
N VAL A 362 31.42 39.49 -14.70
CA VAL A 362 32.03 40.71 -15.23
C VAL A 362 31.80 41.85 -14.24
N GLN A 363 32.90 42.54 -13.90
CA GLN A 363 33.03 43.86 -13.27
C GLN A 363 32.88 44.01 -11.75
N SER A 364 34.02 43.85 -11.07
CA SER A 364 34.46 44.81 -10.05
C SER A 364 36.00 44.83 -10.00
N ASP A 365 36.61 45.41 -11.04
CA ASP A 365 37.98 45.93 -11.00
C ASP A 365 37.97 47.21 -11.85
N ALA A 366 37.72 48.33 -11.18
CA ALA A 366 38.05 49.70 -11.59
C ALA A 366 38.01 50.58 -10.34
#